data_AF-A0A2N7XUD6-F1
#
_entry.id   AF-A0A2N7XUD6-F1
#
_cell.length_a   1.000
_cell.length_b   1.000
_cell.length_c   1.000
_cell.angle_alpha   90.00
_cell.angle_beta   90.00
_cell.angle_gamma   90.00
#
_symmetry.space_group_name_H-M   'P 1'
#
loop_
_entity.id
_entity.type
_entity.pdbx_description
1 polymer ?
#
loop_
_entity_poly.entity_id
_entity_poly.type
_entity_poly.pdbx_seq_one_letter_code
_entity_poly.pdbx_strand_id
1 'polypeptide(L)'
;MRSLKSPRFKKIRPLIAIVLIVVIAGFVLRYYEAKDEANIAFEEYLRSSQQIATQVGNVASLTLLKRFTYYKSDTEPGFHQYLYLVKGEHGSMTVEVRRIEGSSQIVISDIQQ
;
A
#
# COMPACT_ATOMS: atom_id res chain seq x y z
N MET A 1 -24.33 -55.99 -1.66
CA MET A 1 -24.18 -54.57 -1.22
C MET A 1 -23.18 -53.87 -2.14
N ARG A 2 -23.65 -53.05 -3.09
CA ARG A 2 -22.77 -52.25 -3.98
C ARG A 2 -22.47 -50.92 -3.30
N SER A 3 -21.19 -50.71 -3.00
CA SER A 3 -20.66 -49.47 -2.42
C SER A 3 -20.93 -48.29 -3.37
N LEU A 4 -21.82 -47.39 -2.96
CA LEU A 4 -22.08 -46.10 -3.60
C LEU A 4 -20.89 -45.16 -3.35
N LYS A 5 -19.77 -45.39 -4.04
CA LYS A 5 -18.66 -44.43 -4.07
C LYS A 5 -19.00 -43.34 -5.08
N SER A 6 -19.77 -42.35 -4.62
CA SER A 6 -20.15 -41.16 -5.38
C SER A 6 -18.90 -40.45 -5.95
N PRO A 7 -18.78 -40.27 -7.28
CA PRO A 7 -17.63 -39.63 -7.91
C PRO A 7 -17.57 -38.11 -7.69
N ARG A 8 -18.63 -37.50 -7.11
CA ARG A 8 -18.70 -36.05 -6.89
C ARG A 8 -17.74 -35.57 -5.80
N PHE A 9 -17.47 -36.37 -4.76
CA PHE A 9 -16.55 -35.97 -3.66
C PHE A 9 -15.08 -35.85 -4.08
N LYS A 10 -14.67 -36.53 -5.17
CA LYS A 10 -13.28 -36.48 -5.66
C LYS A 10 -12.92 -35.13 -6.29
N LYS A 11 -13.91 -34.41 -6.84
CA LYS A 11 -13.73 -33.08 -7.48
C LYS A 11 -13.88 -31.90 -6.52
N ILE A 12 -14.51 -32.09 -5.37
CA ILE A 12 -14.72 -31.01 -4.38
C ILE A 12 -13.45 -30.73 -3.58
N ARG A 13 -12.66 -31.78 -3.29
CA ARG A 13 -11.37 -31.65 -2.59
C ARG A 13 -10.37 -30.71 -3.27
N PRO A 14 -10.09 -30.83 -4.58
CA PRO A 14 -9.20 -29.88 -5.26
C PRO A 14 -9.81 -28.47 -5.31
N LEU A 15 -11.13 -28.34 -5.39
CA LEU A 15 -11.79 -27.03 -5.39
C LEU A 15 -11.58 -26.28 -4.07
N ILE A 16 -11.73 -26.98 -2.94
CA ILE A 16 -11.47 -26.42 -1.60
C ILE A 16 -9.99 -26.02 -1.48
N ALA A 17 -9.08 -26.85 -1.97
CA ALA A 17 -7.65 -26.54 -1.95
C ALA A 17 -7.32 -25.27 -2.76
N ILE A 18 -7.93 -25.11 -3.95
CA ILE A 18 -7.77 -23.91 -4.78
C ILE A 18 -8.27 -22.67 -4.04
N VAL A 19 -9.47 -22.74 -3.45
CA VAL A 19 -10.03 -21.62 -2.68
C VAL A 19 -9.10 -21.23 -1.53
N LEU A 20 -8.57 -22.21 -0.79
CA LEU A 20 -7.64 -21.95 0.31
C LEU A 20 -6.35 -21.27 -0.17
N ILE A 21 -5.80 -21.73 -1.30
CA ILE A 21 -4.60 -21.13 -1.91
C ILE A 21 -4.86 -19.67 -2.31
N VAL A 22 -6.02 -19.39 -2.92
CA VAL A 22 -6.38 -18.01 -3.31
C VAL A 22 -6.53 -17.10 -2.09
N VAL A 23 -7.15 -17.58 -1.01
CA VAL A 23 -7.30 -16.82 0.24
C VAL A 23 -5.93 -16.55 0.87
N ILE A 24 -5.05 -17.56 0.94
CA ILE A 24 -3.69 -17.41 1.48
C ILE A 24 -2.88 -16.45 0.62
N ALA A 25 -2.93 -16.57 -0.72
CA ALA A 25 -2.23 -15.68 -1.63
C ALA A 25 -2.72 -14.22 -1.48
N GLY A 26 -4.03 -14.01 -1.36
CA GLY A 26 -4.60 -12.70 -1.08
C GLY A 26 -4.13 -12.11 0.24
N PHE A 27 -4.10 -12.93 1.30
CA PHE A 27 -3.59 -12.50 2.61
C PHE A 27 -2.11 -12.13 2.57
N VAL A 28 -1.28 -12.95 1.92
CA VAL A 28 0.17 -12.69 1.77
C VAL A 28 0.42 -11.41 0.97
N LEU A 29 -0.29 -11.21 -0.15
CA LEU A 29 -0.18 -9.98 -0.94
C LEU A 29 -0.51 -8.74 -0.10
N ARG A 30 -1.60 -8.77 0.67
CA ARG A 30 -1.95 -7.66 1.59
C ARG A 30 -0.91 -7.45 2.67
N TYR A 31 -0.33 -8.52 3.20
CA TYR A 31 0.72 -8.45 4.21
C TYR A 31 2.00 -7.81 3.65
N TYR A 32 2.39 -8.13 2.42
CA TYR A 32 3.52 -7.48 1.75
C TYR A 32 3.22 -6.04 1.35
N GLU A 33 2.00 -5.72 0.92
CA GLU A 33 1.56 -4.33 0.67
C GLU A 33 1.65 -3.48 1.94
N ALA A 34 1.28 -4.03 3.10
CA ALA A 34 1.36 -3.38 4.40
C ALA A 34 2.81 -3.24 4.92
N LYS A 35 3.74 -4.06 4.43
CA LYS A 35 5.17 -4.02 4.75
C LYS A 35 6.01 -3.24 3.75
N ASP A 36 5.38 -2.45 2.90
CA ASP A 36 6.09 -1.54 2.03
C ASP A 36 6.85 -0.49 2.88
N GLU A 37 8.17 -0.68 2.98
CA GLU A 37 9.07 0.20 3.76
C GLU A 37 8.98 1.66 3.31
N ALA A 38 8.75 1.91 2.00
CA ALA A 38 8.56 3.26 1.50
C ALA A 38 7.25 3.85 2.02
N ASN A 39 6.16 3.07 2.01
CA ASN A 39 4.86 3.50 2.55
C ASN A 39 4.96 3.86 4.03
N ILE A 40 5.60 3.01 4.85
CA ILE A 40 5.73 3.25 6.29
C ILE A 40 6.53 4.54 6.53
N ALA A 41 7.67 4.70 5.85
CA ALA A 41 8.50 5.89 6.00
C ALA A 41 7.76 7.18 5.55
N PHE A 42 6.96 7.11 4.49
CA PHE A 42 6.13 8.22 4.04
C PHE A 42 5.05 8.58 5.05
N GLU A 43 4.36 7.60 5.63
CA GLU A 43 3.33 7.85 6.63
C GLU A 43 3.90 8.52 7.89
N GLU A 44 5.04 8.04 8.38
CA GLU A 44 5.75 8.65 9.52
C GLU A 44 6.22 10.08 9.21
N TYR A 45 6.77 10.30 8.01
CA TYR A 45 7.18 11.62 7.56
C TYR A 45 6.00 12.60 7.47
N LEU A 46 4.86 12.18 6.91
CA LEU A 46 3.67 13.03 6.80
C LEU A 46 3.08 13.39 8.17
N ARG A 47 3.09 12.47 9.13
CA ARG A 47 2.61 12.73 10.50
C ARG A 47 3.52 13.68 11.28
N SER A 48 4.82 13.61 11.05
CA SER A 48 5.80 14.47 11.72
C SER A 48 6.05 15.81 11.00
N SER A 49 5.53 15.96 9.78
CA SER A 49 5.75 17.15 8.97
C SER A 49 4.97 18.35 9.51
N GLN A 50 5.70 19.38 9.92
CA GLN A 50 5.12 20.65 10.36
C GLN A 50 4.28 21.32 9.27
N GLN A 51 4.65 21.16 7.99
CA GLN A 51 3.91 21.71 6.85
C GLN A 51 2.51 21.09 6.75
N ILE A 52 2.40 19.79 7.00
CA ILE A 52 1.12 19.08 7.02
C ILE A 52 0.31 19.48 8.25
N ALA A 53 0.95 19.46 9.43
CA ALA A 53 0.30 19.84 10.69
C ALA A 53 -0.27 21.26 10.67
N THR A 54 0.38 22.19 9.97
CA THR A 54 -0.09 23.58 9.84
C THR A 54 -1.42 23.68 9.08
N GLN A 55 -1.65 22.79 8.11
CA GLN A 55 -2.83 22.86 7.25
C GLN A 55 -4.00 22.01 7.74
N VAL A 56 -3.76 20.80 8.22
CA VAL A 56 -4.84 19.89 8.66
C VAL A 56 -4.88 19.67 10.18
N GLY A 57 -3.98 20.28 10.96
CA GLY A 57 -3.86 19.98 12.39
C GLY A 57 -3.25 18.60 12.63
N ASN A 58 -3.60 17.96 13.74
CA ASN A 58 -3.11 16.61 14.01
C ASN A 58 -3.63 15.61 12.96
N VAL A 59 -2.73 14.78 12.41
CA VAL A 59 -3.08 13.82 11.34
C VAL A 59 -3.86 12.65 11.93
N ALA A 60 -5.17 12.64 11.69
CA ALA A 60 -6.07 11.58 12.14
C ALA A 60 -5.96 10.33 11.25
N SER A 61 -5.89 10.49 9.92
CA SER A 61 -5.80 9.36 8.99
C SER A 61 -4.98 9.69 7.74
N LEU A 62 -4.30 8.68 7.23
CA LEU A 62 -3.62 8.69 5.94
C LEU A 62 -4.24 7.60 5.07
N THR A 63 -4.70 7.96 3.88
CA THR A 63 -5.22 7.01 2.89
C THR A 63 -4.37 7.07 1.64
N LEU A 64 -3.67 5.99 1.33
CA LEU A 64 -2.90 5.88 0.09
C LEU A 64 -3.87 5.83 -1.11
N LEU A 65 -3.84 6.87 -1.94
CA LEU A 65 -4.67 6.98 -3.14
C LEU A 65 -3.98 6.35 -4.36
N LYS A 66 -2.68 6.62 -4.53
CA LYS A 66 -1.89 6.13 -5.67
C LYS A 66 -0.47 5.81 -5.27
N ARG A 67 0.10 4.80 -5.94
CA ARG A 67 1.48 4.36 -5.79
C ARG A 67 2.13 4.32 -7.17
N PHE A 68 3.26 5.00 -7.31
CA PHE A 68 4.10 4.96 -8.49
C PHE A 68 5.51 4.53 -8.10
N THR A 69 6.06 3.59 -8.85
CA THR A 69 7.46 3.18 -8.75
C THR A 69 8.08 3.38 -10.11
N TYR A 70 9.09 4.25 -10.16
CA TYR A 70 9.90 4.50 -11.32
C TYR A 70 11.20 3.76 -11.14
N TYR A 71 11.46 2.80 -12.01
CA TYR A 71 12.70 2.05 -11.98
C TYR A 71 13.84 2.90 -12.52
N LYS A 72 15.03 2.69 -11.95
CA LYS A 72 16.26 3.30 -12.45
C LYS A 72 16.42 3.06 -13.96
N SER A 73 16.80 4.11 -14.67
CA SER A 73 17.24 4.05 -16.07
C SER A 73 18.76 4.32 -16.14
N ASP A 74 19.34 4.23 -17.34
CA ASP A 74 20.76 4.55 -17.55
C ASP A 74 21.08 6.02 -17.23
N THR A 75 20.07 6.90 -17.29
CA THR A 75 20.24 8.35 -17.14
C THR A 75 19.68 8.91 -15.84
N GLU A 76 18.77 8.21 -15.16
CA GLU A 76 18.08 8.71 -13.97
C GLU A 76 17.93 7.64 -12.88
N PRO A 77 18.13 7.99 -11.59
CA PRO A 77 17.85 7.07 -10.49
C PRO A 77 16.36 6.77 -10.39
N GLY A 78 16.03 5.55 -9.95
CA GLY A 78 14.65 5.18 -9.66
C GLY A 78 14.09 5.98 -8.48
N PHE A 79 12.77 6.02 -8.35
CA PHE A 79 12.11 6.63 -7.20
C PHE A 79 10.73 6.06 -6.94
N HIS A 80 10.30 6.15 -5.69
CA HIS A 80 8.95 5.88 -5.25
C HIS A 80 8.19 7.20 -5.09
N GLN A 81 6.98 7.30 -5.64
CA GLN A 81 6.11 8.48 -5.54
C GLN A 81 4.68 8.07 -5.15
N TYR A 82 4.21 8.59 -4.03
CA TYR A 82 2.99 8.14 -3.36
C TYR A 82 2.08 9.34 -3.17
N LEU A 83 0.80 9.16 -3.45
CA LEU A 83 -0.23 10.18 -3.28
C LEU A 83 -1.12 9.78 -2.10
N TYR A 84 -1.19 10.61 -1.07
CA TYR A 84 -2.00 10.38 0.12
C TYR A 84 -3.13 11.39 0.22
N LEU A 85 -4.32 10.92 0.56
CA LEU A 85 -5.31 11.77 1.21
C LEU A 85 -4.98 11.82 2.70
N VAL A 86 -4.58 12.99 3.15
CA VAL A 86 -4.31 13.29 4.56
C VAL A 86 -5.57 13.92 5.15
N LYS A 87 -6.10 13.34 6.22
CA LYS A 87 -7.17 13.96 7.00
C LYS A 87 -6.68 14.25 8.39
N GLY A 88 -6.93 15.45 8.86
CA GLY A 88 -6.66 15.89 10.22
C GLY A 88 -7.85 16.61 10.83
N GLU A 89 -7.63 17.19 12.00
CA GLU A 89 -8.63 17.91 12.79
C GLU A 89 -9.29 19.06 12.02
N HIS A 90 -8.54 19.76 11.17
CA HIS A 90 -9.01 20.99 10.51
C HIS A 90 -9.46 20.77 9.06
N GLY A 91 -9.41 19.54 8.55
CA GLY A 91 -9.85 19.22 7.19
C GLY A 91 -9.05 18.10 6.55
N SER A 92 -8.99 18.13 5.23
CA SER A 92 -8.25 17.16 4.43
C SER A 92 -7.49 17.84 3.30
N MET A 93 -6.38 17.23 2.90
CA MET A 93 -5.63 17.61 1.71
C MET A 93 -5.08 16.35 1.03
N THR A 94 -4.74 16.45 -0.24
CA THR A 94 -3.96 15.44 -0.93
C THR A 94 -2.49 15.85 -0.98
N VAL A 95 -1.59 14.94 -0.62
CA VAL A 95 -0.14 15.19 -0.57
C VAL A 95 0.57 14.16 -1.42
N GLU A 96 1.44 14.63 -2.29
CA GLU A 96 2.36 13.78 -3.03
C GLU A 96 3.73 13.79 -2.35
N VAL A 97 4.28 12.61 -2.11
CA VAL A 97 5.61 12.43 -1.53
C VAL A 97 6.47 11.55 -2.41
N ARG A 98 7.75 11.89 -2.48
CA ARG A 98 8.74 11.20 -3.29
C ARG A 98 9.97 10.80 -2.46
N ARG A 99 10.51 9.62 -2.75
CA ARG A 99 11.79 9.13 -2.24
C ARG A 99 12.60 8.52 -3.39
N ILE A 100 13.83 9.01 -3.58
CA ILE A 100 14.76 8.46 -4.57
C ILE A 100 15.27 7.10 -4.07
N GLU A 101 15.38 6.13 -4.97
CA GLU A 101 15.91 4.80 -4.67
C GLU A 101 17.36 4.90 -4.15
N GLY A 102 17.65 4.24 -3.02
CA GLY A 102 18.95 4.34 -2.34
C GLY A 102 19.15 5.60 -1.47
N SER A 103 18.20 6.55 -1.46
CA SER A 103 18.19 7.67 -0.53
C SER A 103 17.26 7.40 0.65
N SER A 104 17.55 7.96 1.83
CA SER A 104 16.60 8.01 2.96
C SER A 104 15.75 9.30 2.96
N GLN A 105 16.09 10.27 2.10
CA GLN A 105 15.41 11.56 2.07
C GLN A 105 14.04 11.44 1.40
N ILE A 106 13.03 11.94 2.09
CA ILE A 106 11.65 12.06 1.63
C ILE A 106 11.37 13.54 1.37
N VAL A 107 10.72 13.83 0.26
CA VAL A 107 10.33 15.20 -0.12
C VAL A 107 8.86 15.23 -0.48
N ILE A 108 8.15 16.27 -0.04
CA ILE A 108 6.80 16.58 -0.54
C ILE A 108 6.95 17.18 -1.93
N SER A 109 6.47 16.48 -2.96
CA SER A 109 6.55 16.94 -4.34
C SER A 109 5.37 17.85 -4.73
N ASP A 110 4.19 17.63 -4.13
CA ASP A 110 2.99 18.45 -4.40
C ASP A 110 2.02 18.42 -3.22
N ILE A 111 1.23 19.49 -3.06
CA ILE A 111 0.11 19.58 -2.10
C ILE A 111 -1.11 20.18 -2.80
N GLN A 112 -2.22 19.46 -2.73
CA GLN A 112 -3.51 19.85 -3.31
C GLN A 112 -4.57 19.87 -2.20
N GLN A 113 -5.37 20.93 -2.12
CA GLN A 113 -6.43 21.09 -1.10
C GLN A 113 -7.78 20.58 -1.61
#